data_AF-A0A2E4SWD1-F1
#
_entry.id   AF-A0A2E4SWD1-F1
#
_cell.length_a   1.000
_cell.length_b   1.000
_cell.length_c   1.000
_cell.angle_alpha   90.00
_cell.angle_beta   90.00
_cell.angle_gamma   90.00
#
_symmetry.space_group_name_H-M   'P 1'
#
loop_
_entity.id
_entity.type
_entity.pdbx_description
1 polymer ?
#
loop_
_entity_poly.entity_id
_entity_poly.type
_entity_poly.pdbx_seq_one_letter_code
_entity_poly.pdbx_strand_id
1 'polypeptide(L)'
;MRTMLVVLLTVVTIIGVLAIGLGGDPVNESVVIPANPTTPPSTSVPPPTTSAEYGDGGTSDGGVLVAVTTTNATVTESVTPEPLGTLTPIEGLGAPTLDASSSVSTVGIDRVMFGMTLHDAQVAAGSQFTPITPVGHCFLVAPEAGQAGLTFWVVSGTVERVDVDTRTITTRSGAGIGDTEDRIRELFGERIQTTTLPDGSGNLLAYVPKDVADATYRVMFLSNGLQITRMWAGRLPWAEELGGCPG
;
A
#
# COMPACT_ATOMS: atom_id res chain seq x y z
N MET A 1 -29.11 -30.42 38.86
CA MET A 1 -29.54 -29.18 39.54
C MET A 1 -28.38 -28.18 39.65
N ARG A 2 -27.69 -27.89 38.54
CA ARG A 2 -26.55 -26.96 38.47
C ARG A 2 -26.51 -26.20 37.13
N THR A 3 -27.67 -26.11 36.47
CA THR A 3 -27.87 -25.48 35.16
C THR A 3 -28.97 -24.42 35.18
N MET A 4 -29.56 -24.13 36.34
CA MET A 4 -30.63 -23.13 36.50
C MET A 4 -30.18 -21.82 37.17
N LEU A 5 -28.89 -21.65 37.50
CA LEU A 5 -28.38 -20.48 38.24
C LEU A 5 -27.65 -19.45 37.35
N VAL A 6 -27.26 -19.78 36.12
CA VAL A 6 -26.44 -18.88 35.27
C VAL A 6 -27.27 -18.10 34.24
N VAL A 7 -28.57 -18.40 34.11
CA VAL A 7 -29.48 -17.71 33.18
C VAL A 7 -30.20 -16.51 33.82
N LEU A 8 -29.99 -16.25 35.13
CA LEU A 8 -30.70 -15.20 35.86
C LEU A 8 -29.91 -13.88 36.03
N LEU A 9 -28.83 -13.67 35.28
CA LEU A 9 -27.97 -12.48 35.40
C LEU A 9 -27.88 -11.61 34.14
N THR A 10 -28.74 -11.84 33.14
CA THR A 10 -28.71 -11.13 31.84
C THR A 10 -29.94 -10.26 31.54
N VAL A 11 -30.85 -10.00 32.49
CA VAL A 11 -32.12 -9.29 32.21
C VAL A 11 -32.36 -8.02 33.08
N VAL A 12 -31.41 -7.55 33.89
CA VAL A 12 -31.63 -6.38 34.80
C VAL A 12 -30.61 -5.25 34.64
N THR A 13 -30.28 -4.88 33.39
CA THR A 13 -29.57 -3.61 33.10
C THR A 13 -30.17 -2.86 31.91
N ILE A 14 -31.48 -3.04 31.68
CA ILE A 14 -32.26 -2.19 30.80
C ILE A 14 -33.51 -1.79 31.60
N ILE A 15 -33.78 -0.48 31.68
CA ILE A 15 -34.92 0.20 32.32
C ILE A 15 -34.64 0.77 33.74
N GLY A 16 -34.42 2.08 33.77
CA GLY A 16 -34.32 2.96 34.96
C GLY A 16 -33.13 3.89 34.80
N VAL A 17 -33.25 5.18 34.46
CA VAL A 17 -34.20 6.17 34.96
C VAL A 17 -34.40 7.24 33.88
N LEU A 18 -35.64 7.31 33.39
CA LEU A 18 -36.21 8.42 32.66
C LEU A 18 -36.80 9.39 33.69
N ALA A 19 -36.54 10.69 33.48
CA ALA A 19 -37.12 11.88 34.14
C ALA A 19 -36.56 12.27 35.53
N ILE A 20 -35.94 13.46 35.59
CA ILE A 20 -36.27 14.62 36.46
C ILE A 20 -35.33 15.81 36.11
N GLY A 21 -35.94 17.01 35.90
CA GLY A 21 -35.32 18.36 35.89
C GLY A 21 -34.85 18.86 34.51
N LEU A 22 -35.46 19.80 33.77
CA LEU A 22 -36.05 21.12 34.04
C LEU A 22 -35.09 22.13 34.72
N GLY A 23 -34.51 23.03 33.93
CA GLY A 23 -34.17 24.41 34.32
C GLY A 23 -32.75 24.91 33.97
N GLY A 24 -32.64 25.80 32.98
CA GLY A 24 -31.53 26.77 32.87
C GLY A 24 -31.02 27.09 31.45
N ASP A 25 -31.61 28.09 30.78
CA ASP A 25 -31.00 28.85 29.66
C ASP A 25 -30.06 29.98 30.21
N PRO A 26 -29.39 30.83 29.40
CA PRO A 26 -28.24 30.54 28.55
C PRO A 26 -27.02 31.46 28.86
N VAL A 27 -25.85 30.83 28.99
CA VAL A 27 -24.47 31.37 28.95
C VAL A 27 -24.00 32.08 27.67
N ASN A 28 -24.40 33.30 27.39
CA ASN A 28 -23.80 34.11 26.31
C ASN A 28 -22.41 34.62 26.74
N GLU A 29 -21.33 34.10 26.17
CA GLU A 29 -20.02 34.78 26.20
C GLU A 29 -19.33 34.72 24.83
N SER A 30 -19.57 35.79 24.07
CA SER A 30 -18.78 36.17 22.90
C SER A 30 -17.45 36.75 23.38
N VAL A 31 -16.34 36.02 23.18
CA VAL A 31 -15.00 36.59 23.32
C VAL A 31 -14.49 36.98 21.94
N VAL A 32 -14.53 38.29 21.71
CA VAL A 32 -13.84 39.00 20.63
C VAL A 32 -12.35 39.08 21.00
N ILE A 33 -11.47 38.55 20.15
CA ILE A 33 -10.02 38.86 20.19
C ILE A 33 -9.65 39.59 18.89
N PRO A 34 -8.95 40.73 18.98
CA PRO A 34 -8.73 41.63 17.86
C PRO A 34 -7.70 41.12 16.84
N ALA A 35 -7.85 41.63 15.62
CA ALA A 35 -6.92 41.52 14.51
C ALA A 35 -5.56 42.18 14.82
N ASN A 36 -4.47 41.57 14.35
CA ASN A 36 -3.38 42.33 13.73
C ASN A 36 -2.64 41.44 12.70
N PRO A 37 -2.28 41.96 11.52
CA PRO A 37 -1.62 41.20 10.47
C PRO A 37 -0.11 41.20 10.70
N THR A 38 0.56 40.08 10.42
CA THR A 38 2.02 40.06 10.30
C THR A 38 2.38 39.40 8.97
N THR A 39 2.89 40.26 8.10
CA THR A 39 3.43 40.05 6.76
C THR A 39 4.51 38.96 6.75
N PRO A 40 4.51 38.01 5.81
CA PRO A 40 5.68 37.20 5.51
C PRO A 40 6.69 38.02 4.67
N PRO A 41 8.00 37.99 4.95
CA PRO A 41 8.99 38.57 4.06
C PRO A 41 9.11 37.74 2.77
N SER A 42 8.88 38.41 1.64
CA SER A 42 9.20 37.93 0.30
C SER A 42 10.68 37.55 0.23
N THR A 43 10.96 36.27 0.02
CA THR A 43 12.32 35.81 -0.28
C THR A 43 12.51 35.90 -1.80
N SER A 44 13.28 36.90 -2.23
CA SER A 44 13.68 37.08 -3.63
C SER A 44 14.71 36.03 -4.02
N VAL A 45 14.38 35.22 -5.02
CA VAL A 45 15.29 34.29 -5.70
C VAL A 45 16.28 35.10 -6.56
N PRO A 46 17.62 34.97 -6.40
CA PRO A 46 18.57 35.55 -7.33
C PRO A 46 18.73 34.67 -8.60
N PRO A 47 18.99 35.28 -9.78
CA PRO A 47 19.16 34.56 -11.04
C PRO A 47 20.52 33.81 -11.12
N PRO A 48 20.62 32.73 -11.92
CA PRO A 48 21.89 32.05 -12.13
C PRO A 48 22.86 32.93 -12.93
N THR A 49 24.07 33.08 -12.40
CA THR A 49 25.20 33.75 -13.05
C THR A 49 25.90 32.75 -13.98
N THR A 50 25.84 33.01 -15.28
CA THR A 50 26.57 32.27 -16.30
C THR A 50 27.93 32.91 -16.51
N SER A 51 29.01 32.22 -16.15
CA SER A 51 30.38 32.56 -16.58
C SER A 51 31.24 31.30 -16.67
N ALA A 52 31.66 30.96 -17.89
CA ALA A 52 32.96 30.35 -18.16
C ALA A 52 33.28 30.50 -19.66
N GLU A 53 33.95 31.60 -20.00
CA GLU A 53 34.88 31.63 -21.14
C GLU A 53 36.18 30.95 -20.70
N TYR A 54 36.73 30.07 -21.52
CA TYR A 54 38.14 29.69 -21.44
C TYR A 54 38.72 29.45 -22.84
N GLY A 55 39.51 30.42 -23.28
CA GLY A 55 40.88 30.25 -23.77
C GLY A 55 41.12 29.31 -24.96
N ASP A 56 41.15 29.91 -26.14
CA ASP A 56 41.93 29.48 -27.31
C ASP A 56 43.44 29.49 -27.01
N GLY A 57 44.16 28.53 -27.60
CA GLY A 57 45.61 28.36 -27.41
C GLY A 57 46.10 27.07 -28.04
N GLY A 58 46.18 27.03 -29.37
CA GLY A 58 46.78 25.92 -30.11
C GLY A 58 48.31 25.89 -30.01
N THR A 59 48.90 24.70 -30.13
CA THR A 59 50.05 24.39 -31.02
C THR A 59 50.17 22.87 -31.21
N SER A 60 50.39 22.53 -32.47
CA SER A 60 50.59 21.26 -33.17
C SER A 60 51.52 20.22 -32.53
N ASP A 61 51.14 18.94 -32.65
CA ASP A 61 52.08 17.87 -33.03
C ASP A 61 51.38 16.80 -33.86
N GLY A 62 52.08 16.33 -34.90
CA GLY A 62 51.56 15.48 -35.96
C GLY A 62 51.44 14.02 -35.54
N GLY A 63 50.23 13.47 -35.70
CA GLY A 63 49.99 12.04 -35.71
C GLY A 63 48.90 11.73 -36.73
N VAL A 64 49.26 11.01 -37.79
CA VAL A 64 48.28 10.44 -38.72
C VAL A 64 47.52 9.34 -37.96
N LEU A 65 46.33 9.68 -37.46
CA LEU A 65 45.42 8.72 -36.84
C LEU A 65 44.52 8.16 -37.94
N VAL A 66 44.75 6.91 -38.31
CA VAL A 66 43.86 6.14 -39.19
C VAL A 66 42.57 5.88 -38.42
N ALA A 67 41.48 6.49 -38.86
CA ALA A 67 40.15 6.20 -38.33
C ALA A 67 39.76 4.76 -38.70
N VAL A 68 39.90 3.83 -37.75
CA VAL A 68 39.28 2.51 -37.86
C VAL A 68 37.81 2.67 -37.48
N THR A 69 36.96 2.76 -38.50
CA THR A 69 35.51 2.76 -38.33
C THR A 69 35.07 1.34 -37.93
N THR A 70 35.12 1.02 -36.64
CA THR A 70 34.44 -0.16 -36.12
C THR A 70 32.94 0.14 -36.06
N THR A 71 32.20 -0.29 -37.08
CA THR A 71 30.74 -0.40 -37.03
C THR A 71 30.36 -1.49 -36.03
N ASN A 72 30.25 -1.15 -34.75
CA ASN A 72 29.50 -1.95 -33.81
C ASN A 72 28.02 -1.87 -34.22
N ALA A 73 27.59 -2.81 -35.05
CA ALA A 73 26.17 -3.04 -35.28
C ALA A 73 25.59 -3.63 -33.99
N THR A 74 25.03 -2.78 -33.15
CA THR A 74 24.13 -3.21 -32.07
C THR A 74 22.93 -3.85 -32.74
N VAL A 75 22.90 -5.19 -32.77
CA VAL A 75 21.71 -5.95 -33.14
C VAL A 75 20.72 -5.73 -32.01
N THR A 76 19.79 -4.79 -32.19
CA THR A 76 18.59 -4.72 -31.36
C THR A 76 17.72 -5.92 -31.75
N GLU A 77 17.88 -7.04 -31.04
CA GLU A 77 16.92 -8.12 -31.12
C GLU A 77 15.58 -7.60 -30.60
N SER A 78 14.59 -7.46 -31.50
CA SER A 78 13.19 -7.28 -31.10
C SER A 78 12.71 -8.56 -30.44
N VAL A 79 12.84 -8.62 -29.12
CA VAL A 79 12.25 -9.70 -28.32
C VAL A 79 10.73 -9.54 -28.40
N THR A 80 10.05 -10.52 -28.98
CA THR A 80 8.59 -10.57 -29.00
C THR A 80 8.12 -10.76 -27.55
N PRO A 81 7.19 -9.92 -27.04
CA PRO A 81 6.74 -10.05 -25.65
C PRO A 81 6.05 -11.40 -25.43
N GLU A 82 6.39 -12.05 -24.32
CA GLU A 82 5.75 -13.30 -23.91
C GLU A 82 4.25 -13.06 -23.64
N PRO A 83 3.35 -13.93 -24.12
CA PRO A 83 1.92 -13.78 -23.87
C PRO A 83 1.64 -13.93 -22.37
N LEU A 84 0.79 -13.06 -21.81
CA LEU A 84 0.41 -13.13 -20.40
C LEU A 84 -0.43 -14.36 -20.05
N GLY A 85 -1.04 -15.02 -21.04
CA GLY A 85 -2.09 -16.01 -20.81
C GLY A 85 -3.45 -15.36 -20.55
N THR A 86 -4.47 -16.16 -20.26
CA THR A 86 -5.84 -15.67 -20.04
C THR A 86 -6.53 -16.55 -19.00
N LEU A 87 -7.29 -15.91 -18.11
CA LEU A 87 -8.12 -16.60 -17.12
C LEU A 87 -9.50 -16.89 -17.71
N THR A 88 -10.12 -17.98 -17.29
CA THR A 88 -11.50 -18.30 -17.70
C THR A 88 -12.44 -17.21 -17.18
N PRO A 89 -13.28 -16.60 -18.03
CA PRO A 89 -14.28 -15.63 -17.59
C PRO A 89 -15.28 -16.25 -16.61
N ILE A 90 -15.70 -15.47 -15.61
CA ILE A 90 -16.70 -15.87 -14.62
C ILE A 90 -17.98 -15.05 -14.84
N GLU A 91 -19.10 -15.74 -15.02
CA GLU A 91 -20.41 -15.10 -15.12
C GLU A 91 -21.03 -14.91 -13.72
N GLY A 92 -21.90 -13.90 -13.59
CA GLY A 92 -22.73 -13.75 -12.38
C GLY A 92 -21.96 -13.28 -11.12
N LEU A 93 -20.84 -12.57 -11.27
CA LEU A 93 -19.99 -12.08 -10.16
C LEU A 93 -20.71 -11.15 -9.17
N GLY A 94 -21.84 -10.57 -9.54
CA GLY A 94 -22.56 -9.60 -8.71
C GLY A 94 -21.95 -8.20 -8.78
N ALA A 95 -22.15 -7.40 -7.72
CA ALA A 95 -21.62 -6.04 -7.64
C ALA A 95 -20.19 -6.05 -7.10
N PRO A 96 -19.27 -5.21 -7.64
CA PRO A 96 -17.92 -5.06 -7.12
C PRO A 96 -17.93 -4.68 -5.63
N THR A 97 -17.04 -5.31 -4.86
CA THR A 97 -16.95 -5.13 -3.41
C THR A 97 -15.67 -4.43 -2.96
N LEU A 98 -14.67 -4.33 -3.84
CA LEU A 98 -13.41 -3.64 -3.59
C LEU A 98 -13.55 -2.18 -4.07
N ASP A 99 -13.75 -1.24 -3.16
CA ASP A 99 -13.96 0.18 -3.46
C ASP A 99 -13.05 1.09 -2.62
N ALA A 100 -13.24 2.42 -2.70
CA ALA A 100 -12.39 3.38 -1.99
C ALA A 100 -12.54 3.32 -0.45
N SER A 101 -13.58 2.67 0.06
CA SER A 101 -13.83 2.43 1.49
C SER A 101 -13.27 1.10 1.99
N SER A 102 -12.78 0.27 1.08
CA SER A 102 -12.09 -0.98 1.39
C SER A 102 -10.94 -0.79 2.36
N SER A 103 -10.71 -1.78 3.22
CA SER A 103 -9.58 -1.77 4.15
C SER A 103 -8.83 -3.09 4.18
N VAL A 104 -7.50 -2.99 4.23
CA VAL A 104 -6.62 -4.13 4.41
C VAL A 104 -6.69 -4.60 5.86
N SER A 105 -6.91 -5.89 6.02
CA SER A 105 -6.74 -6.60 7.29
C SER A 105 -5.49 -7.49 7.21
N THR A 106 -5.12 -8.06 8.34
CA THR A 106 -4.01 -9.01 8.39
C THR A 106 -4.26 -10.26 7.51
N VAL A 107 -5.52 -10.63 7.28
CA VAL A 107 -5.92 -11.89 6.63
C VAL A 107 -6.52 -11.73 5.24
N GLY A 108 -6.60 -10.49 4.72
CA GLY A 108 -7.19 -10.20 3.42
C GLY A 108 -7.67 -8.75 3.30
N ILE A 109 -8.44 -8.46 2.26
CA ILE A 109 -9.08 -7.17 1.99
C ILE A 109 -10.58 -7.39 1.76
N ASP A 110 -11.39 -6.73 2.57
CA ASP A 110 -12.86 -6.92 2.65
C ASP A 110 -13.30 -8.39 2.63
N ARG A 111 -13.84 -8.84 1.50
CA ARG A 111 -14.35 -10.20 1.30
C ARG A 111 -13.31 -11.15 0.73
N VAL A 112 -12.22 -10.63 0.16
CA VAL A 112 -11.14 -11.43 -0.41
C VAL A 112 -10.16 -11.80 0.69
N MET A 113 -10.13 -13.08 1.04
CA MET A 113 -9.27 -13.62 2.10
C MET A 113 -8.09 -14.36 1.49
N PHE A 114 -6.92 -14.29 2.12
CA PHE A 114 -5.78 -15.06 1.63
C PHE A 114 -6.02 -16.57 1.81
N GLY A 115 -5.69 -17.32 0.76
CA GLY A 115 -5.98 -18.75 0.63
C GLY A 115 -7.26 -19.10 -0.09
N MET A 116 -8.08 -18.11 -0.45
CA MET A 116 -9.13 -18.33 -1.44
C MET A 116 -8.51 -18.80 -2.75
N THR A 117 -9.20 -19.73 -3.44
CA THR A 117 -8.88 -20.00 -4.83
C THR A 117 -9.06 -18.72 -5.65
N LEU A 118 -8.35 -18.60 -6.77
CA LEU A 118 -8.53 -17.46 -7.67
C LEU A 118 -10.00 -17.30 -8.13
N HIS A 119 -10.73 -18.40 -8.28
CA HIS A 119 -12.16 -18.36 -8.58
C HIS A 119 -12.97 -17.74 -7.43
N ASP A 120 -12.80 -18.24 -6.20
CA ASP A 120 -13.54 -17.75 -5.04
C ASP A 120 -13.20 -16.30 -4.72
N ALA A 121 -11.95 -15.88 -4.94
CA ALA A 121 -11.51 -14.51 -4.76
C ALA A 121 -12.21 -13.55 -5.74
N GLN A 122 -12.38 -13.93 -7.01
CA GLN A 122 -13.11 -13.14 -7.99
C GLN A 122 -14.60 -13.02 -7.62
N VAL A 123 -15.22 -14.13 -7.20
CA VAL A 123 -16.61 -14.12 -6.70
C VAL A 123 -16.75 -13.23 -5.47
N ALA A 124 -15.82 -13.30 -4.51
CA ALA A 124 -15.83 -12.45 -3.32
C ALA A 124 -15.62 -10.96 -3.65
N ALA A 125 -14.75 -10.66 -4.61
CA ALA A 125 -14.50 -9.31 -5.12
C ALA A 125 -15.67 -8.75 -5.95
N GLY A 126 -16.55 -9.61 -6.45
CA GLY A 126 -17.55 -9.23 -7.45
C GLY A 126 -16.93 -8.67 -8.73
N SER A 127 -15.75 -9.18 -9.09
CA SER A 127 -14.95 -8.65 -10.21
C SER A 127 -14.13 -9.75 -10.87
N GLN A 128 -14.08 -9.72 -12.20
CA GLN A 128 -13.16 -10.53 -12.98
C GLN A 128 -11.74 -10.03 -12.73
N PHE A 129 -10.80 -10.96 -12.61
CA PHE A 129 -9.39 -10.62 -12.49
C PHE A 129 -8.71 -10.83 -13.84
N THR A 130 -7.83 -9.90 -14.21
CA THR A 130 -7.00 -9.97 -15.42
C THR A 130 -5.53 -10.14 -15.04
N PRO A 131 -4.79 -11.10 -15.63
CA PRO A 131 -3.36 -11.23 -15.44
C PRO A 131 -2.58 -9.99 -15.91
N ILE A 132 -1.60 -9.59 -15.11
CA ILE A 132 -0.65 -8.52 -15.45
C ILE A 132 0.80 -9.02 -15.55
N THR A 133 1.01 -10.30 -15.25
CA THR A 133 2.23 -11.06 -15.55
C THR A 133 1.85 -12.39 -16.23
N PRO A 134 2.79 -13.09 -16.88
CA PRO A 134 2.52 -14.42 -17.42
C PRO A 134 1.91 -15.37 -16.38
N VAL A 135 0.81 -16.02 -16.75
CA VAL A 135 0.12 -17.00 -15.90
C VAL A 135 0.99 -18.23 -15.74
N GLY A 136 1.25 -18.62 -14.49
CA GLY A 136 2.09 -19.76 -14.13
C GLY A 136 1.88 -20.19 -12.68
N HIS A 137 2.92 -20.71 -12.06
CA HIS A 137 2.87 -21.11 -10.64
C HIS A 137 2.67 -19.90 -9.71
N CYS A 138 3.36 -18.78 -9.99
CA CYS A 138 3.17 -17.50 -9.31
C CYS A 138 2.93 -16.44 -10.38
N PHE A 139 1.85 -15.67 -10.24
CA PHE A 139 1.55 -14.57 -11.15
C PHE A 139 0.70 -13.50 -10.46
N LEU A 140 0.65 -12.33 -11.09
CA LEU A 140 -0.08 -11.17 -10.60
C LEU A 140 -1.35 -10.95 -11.40
N VAL A 141 -2.41 -10.55 -10.71
CA VAL A 141 -3.70 -10.22 -11.30
C VAL A 141 -4.24 -8.92 -10.70
N ALA A 142 -5.01 -8.17 -11.50
CA ALA A 142 -5.73 -6.99 -11.05
C ALA A 142 -7.25 -7.17 -11.25
N PRO A 143 -8.09 -6.69 -10.31
CA PRO A 143 -9.53 -6.62 -10.54
C PRO A 143 -9.86 -5.67 -11.69
N GLU A 144 -10.79 -6.07 -12.57
CA GLU A 144 -11.26 -5.23 -13.67
C GLU A 144 -12.25 -4.15 -13.21
N ALA A 145 -12.90 -4.36 -12.07
CA ALA A 145 -13.91 -3.47 -11.52
C ALA A 145 -13.64 -3.21 -10.03
N GLY A 146 -13.99 -1.98 -9.59
CA GLY A 146 -13.72 -1.52 -8.24
C GLY A 146 -12.63 -0.44 -8.17
N GLN A 147 -12.02 -0.30 -7.00
CA GLN A 147 -10.93 0.64 -6.75
C GLN A 147 -9.64 0.19 -7.45
N ALA A 148 -9.09 1.06 -8.29
CA ALA A 148 -7.78 0.86 -8.90
C ALA A 148 -6.64 0.93 -7.86
N GLY A 149 -5.50 0.33 -8.19
CA GLY A 149 -4.32 0.29 -7.32
C GLY A 149 -4.29 -0.93 -6.39
N LEU A 150 -5.04 -1.99 -6.71
CA LEU A 150 -4.96 -3.29 -6.07
C LEU A 150 -4.34 -4.31 -7.03
N THR A 151 -3.38 -5.09 -6.54
CA THR A 151 -2.77 -6.20 -7.29
C THR A 151 -2.68 -7.42 -6.39
N PHE A 152 -3.23 -8.55 -6.83
CA PHE A 152 -3.19 -9.81 -6.09
C PHE A 152 -2.10 -10.71 -6.62
N TRP A 153 -1.36 -11.34 -5.70
CA TRP A 153 -0.46 -12.43 -6.01
C TRP A 153 -1.22 -13.74 -5.92
N VAL A 154 -1.19 -14.49 -7.01
CA VAL A 154 -1.73 -15.83 -7.09
C VAL A 154 -0.58 -16.82 -7.11
N VAL A 155 -0.56 -17.74 -6.15
CA VAL A 155 0.46 -18.79 -6.06
C VAL A 155 -0.25 -20.13 -5.95
N SER A 156 0.14 -21.10 -6.78
CA SER A 156 -0.50 -22.43 -6.79
C SER A 156 -2.04 -22.35 -6.89
N GLY A 157 -2.55 -21.32 -7.58
CA GLY A 157 -3.99 -21.11 -7.80
C GLY A 157 -4.75 -20.41 -6.65
N THR A 158 -4.08 -20.03 -5.56
CA THR A 158 -4.69 -19.31 -4.43
C THR A 158 -4.14 -17.89 -4.27
N VAL A 159 -4.97 -16.98 -3.76
CA VAL A 159 -4.57 -15.61 -3.46
C VAL A 159 -3.73 -15.59 -2.19
N GLU A 160 -2.47 -15.19 -2.29
CA GLU A 160 -1.53 -15.22 -1.17
C GLU A 160 -1.20 -13.84 -0.59
N ARG A 161 -1.38 -12.80 -1.40
CA ARG A 161 -0.98 -11.44 -1.07
C ARG A 161 -1.77 -10.43 -1.90
N VAL A 162 -1.96 -9.25 -1.34
CA VAL A 162 -2.49 -8.07 -2.02
C VAL A 162 -1.57 -6.89 -1.82
N ASP A 163 -1.14 -6.29 -2.93
CA ASP A 163 -0.40 -5.04 -2.99
C ASP A 163 -1.38 -3.89 -3.19
N VAL A 164 -1.16 -2.81 -2.43
CA VAL A 164 -1.92 -1.57 -2.47
C VAL A 164 -0.98 -0.46 -2.92
N ASP A 165 -1.30 0.16 -4.05
CA ASP A 165 -0.57 1.28 -4.65
C ASP A 165 -1.47 2.55 -4.75
N THR A 166 -2.48 2.67 -3.88
CA THR A 166 -3.36 3.84 -3.74
C THR A 166 -3.37 4.37 -2.30
N ARG A 167 -3.61 5.67 -2.13
CA ARG A 167 -3.76 6.32 -0.82
C ARG A 167 -5.15 6.19 -0.21
N THR A 168 -6.15 5.78 -1.00
CA THR A 168 -7.54 5.68 -0.53
C THR A 168 -7.74 4.48 0.39
N ILE A 169 -7.03 3.38 0.11
CA ILE A 169 -7.11 2.15 0.89
C ILE A 169 -6.05 2.17 1.98
N THR A 170 -6.49 1.96 3.21
CA THR A 170 -5.64 1.85 4.40
C THR A 170 -5.87 0.51 5.08
N THR A 171 -5.06 0.19 6.09
CA THR A 171 -5.41 -0.88 7.02
C THR A 171 -6.66 -0.54 7.82
N ARG A 172 -7.30 -1.52 8.46
CA ARG A 172 -8.41 -1.27 9.41
C ARG A 172 -8.08 -0.28 10.53
N SER A 173 -6.81 -0.14 10.88
CA SER A 173 -6.31 0.81 11.89
C SER A 173 -6.00 2.20 11.32
N GLY A 174 -6.20 2.41 10.01
CA GLY A 174 -5.98 3.68 9.33
C GLY A 174 -4.54 3.91 8.84
N ALA A 175 -3.63 2.94 8.99
CA ALA A 175 -2.28 3.04 8.44
C ALA A 175 -2.27 2.85 6.92
N GLY A 176 -1.54 3.68 6.17
CA GLY A 176 -1.46 3.57 4.71
C GLY A 176 -0.33 4.36 4.05
N ILE A 177 -0.41 4.47 2.72
CA ILE A 177 0.59 5.19 1.90
C ILE A 177 0.52 6.69 2.22
N GLY A 178 1.68 7.27 2.52
CA GLY A 178 1.84 8.68 2.92
C GLY A 178 2.03 8.89 4.42
N ASP A 179 1.78 7.88 5.26
CA ASP A 179 2.09 7.96 6.69
C ASP A 179 3.59 7.96 6.95
N THR A 180 4.03 8.58 8.05
CA THR A 180 5.43 8.47 8.51
C THR A 180 5.66 7.14 9.24
N GLU A 181 6.91 6.70 9.33
CA GLU A 181 7.24 5.50 10.12
C GLU A 181 6.83 5.64 11.60
N ASP A 182 6.92 6.85 12.16
CA ASP A 182 6.51 7.12 13.53
C ASP A 182 5.01 6.95 13.73
N ARG A 183 4.20 7.35 12.73
CA ARG A 183 2.76 7.09 12.74
C ARG A 183 2.46 5.58 12.72
N ILE A 184 3.18 4.81 11.91
CA ILE A 184 3.04 3.34 11.89
C ILE A 184 3.39 2.74 13.26
N ARG A 185 4.49 3.19 13.89
CA ARG A 185 4.87 2.74 15.24
C ARG A 185 3.89 3.18 16.32
N GLU A 186 3.30 4.36 16.21
CA GLU A 186 2.24 4.82 17.13
C GLU A 186 1.01 3.90 17.08
N LEU A 187 0.60 3.49 15.87
CA LEU A 187 -0.60 2.67 15.67
C LEU A 187 -0.41 1.22 16.13
N PHE A 188 0.79 0.65 15.98
CA PHE A 188 1.02 -0.79 16.16
C PHE A 188 2.01 -1.14 17.29
N GLY A 189 2.76 -0.16 17.80
CA GLY A 189 3.72 -0.32 18.89
C GLY A 189 4.78 -1.38 18.59
N GLU A 190 5.02 -2.23 19.58
CA GLU A 190 6.01 -3.33 19.54
C GLU A 190 5.69 -4.42 18.50
N ARG A 191 4.54 -4.35 17.82
CA ARG A 191 4.17 -5.30 16.75
C ARG A 191 4.87 -4.99 15.43
N ILE A 192 5.57 -3.86 15.33
CA ILE A 192 6.35 -3.49 14.16
C ILE A 192 7.78 -3.98 14.30
N GLN A 193 8.21 -4.80 13.35
CA GLN A 193 9.61 -5.12 13.13
C GLN A 193 10.13 -4.27 11.97
N THR A 194 11.20 -3.52 12.19
CA THR A 194 11.80 -2.66 11.16
C THR A 194 13.10 -3.27 10.66
N THR A 195 13.23 -3.38 9.33
CA THR A 195 14.44 -3.82 8.63
C THR A 195 14.86 -2.72 7.66
N THR A 196 16.09 -2.23 7.79
CA THR A 196 16.64 -1.27 6.82
C THR A 196 16.93 -1.95 5.49
N LEU A 197 16.58 -1.29 4.39
CA LEU A 197 16.82 -1.81 3.05
C LEU A 197 18.33 -1.82 2.74
N PRO A 198 18.86 -2.85 2.04
CA PRO A 198 20.29 -2.97 1.77
C PRO A 198 20.90 -1.81 0.97
N ASP A 199 20.09 -1.14 0.15
CA ASP A 199 20.49 0.01 -0.68
C ASP A 199 20.41 1.35 0.07
N GLY A 200 19.97 1.35 1.33
CA GLY A 200 19.80 2.54 2.14
C GLY A 200 18.63 3.44 1.71
N SER A 201 17.76 2.98 0.80
CA SER A 201 16.64 3.78 0.26
C SER A 201 15.50 4.01 1.26
N GLY A 202 15.52 3.28 2.39
CA GLY A 202 14.57 3.43 3.48
C GLY A 202 14.44 2.16 4.29
N ASN A 203 13.23 1.89 4.78
CA ASN A 203 12.97 0.78 5.70
C ASN A 203 11.76 -0.04 5.26
N LEU A 204 11.79 -1.33 5.57
CA LEU A 204 10.65 -2.22 5.54
C LEU A 204 10.13 -2.39 6.96
N LEU A 205 8.87 -2.02 7.19
CA LEU A 205 8.18 -2.18 8.47
C LEU A 205 7.19 -3.34 8.33
N ALA A 206 7.40 -4.41 9.08
CA ALA A 206 6.54 -5.58 9.12
C ALA A 206 5.69 -5.55 10.39
N TYR A 207 4.38 -5.48 10.24
CA TYR A 207 3.45 -5.78 11.31
C TYR A 207 3.35 -7.30 11.52
N VAL A 208 3.70 -7.73 12.72
CA VAL A 208 3.66 -9.13 13.15
C VAL A 208 2.50 -9.33 14.14
N PRO A 209 1.52 -10.16 13.79
CA PRO A 209 0.42 -10.49 14.70
C PRO A 209 0.91 -11.19 15.97
N LYS A 210 0.28 -10.90 17.11
CA LYS A 210 0.55 -11.60 18.38
C LYS A 210 -0.22 -12.91 18.49
N ASP A 211 -1.39 -12.97 17.86
CA ASP A 211 -2.28 -14.13 17.92
C ASP A 211 -1.72 -15.27 17.10
N VAL A 212 -1.65 -16.46 17.69
CA VAL A 212 -1.07 -17.66 17.03
C VAL A 212 -1.84 -18.07 15.78
N ALA A 213 -3.13 -17.76 15.71
CA ALA A 213 -3.96 -18.01 14.53
C ALA A 213 -3.52 -17.17 13.32
N ASP A 214 -2.92 -16.00 13.57
CA ASP A 214 -2.51 -15.05 12.55
C ASP A 214 -0.98 -15.03 12.35
N ALA A 215 -0.25 -15.95 12.99
CA ALA A 215 1.22 -15.96 13.00
C ALA A 215 1.86 -16.06 11.60
N THR A 216 1.12 -16.63 10.63
CA THR A 216 1.54 -16.80 9.24
C THR A 216 1.26 -15.58 8.36
N TYR A 217 0.70 -14.50 8.90
CA TYR A 217 0.35 -13.31 8.12
C TYR A 217 1.22 -12.11 8.47
N ARG A 218 1.38 -11.20 7.51
CA ARG A 218 2.04 -9.91 7.71
C ARG A 218 1.26 -8.80 7.02
N VAL A 219 1.36 -7.60 7.58
CA VAL A 219 1.13 -6.36 6.82
C VAL A 219 2.46 -5.64 6.75
N MET A 220 2.83 -5.22 5.54
CA MET A 220 4.14 -4.68 5.25
C MET A 220 3.99 -3.25 4.74
N PHE A 221 4.88 -2.38 5.21
CA PHE A 221 4.95 -1.00 4.79
C PHE A 221 6.38 -0.70 4.34
N LEU A 222 6.53 -0.33 3.07
CA LEU A 222 7.80 0.13 2.52
C LEU A 222 7.89 1.63 2.69
N SER A 223 8.91 2.09 3.40
CA SER A 223 9.21 3.49 3.65
C SER A 223 10.40 3.94 2.81
N ASN A 224 10.37 5.20 2.35
CA ASN A 224 11.54 5.87 1.76
C ASN A 224 12.35 6.69 2.79
N GLY A 225 12.15 6.42 4.09
CA GLY A 225 12.74 7.16 5.21
C GLY A 225 11.97 8.43 5.61
N LEU A 226 11.02 8.91 4.80
CA LEU A 226 10.13 10.01 5.15
C LEU A 226 8.70 9.55 5.35
N GLN A 227 8.21 8.71 4.44
CA GLN A 227 6.84 8.22 4.44
C GLN A 227 6.74 6.84 3.80
N ILE A 228 5.63 6.15 4.07
CA ILE A 228 5.26 4.91 3.42
C ILE A 228 4.94 5.18 1.95
N THR A 229 5.60 4.45 1.06
CA THR A 229 5.46 4.54 -0.40
C THR A 229 4.70 3.34 -0.98
N ARG A 230 4.74 2.18 -0.33
CA ARG A 230 3.96 0.99 -0.70
C ARG A 230 3.47 0.27 0.54
N MET A 231 2.31 -0.39 0.41
CA MET A 231 1.74 -1.22 1.47
C MET A 231 1.20 -2.51 0.86
N TRP A 232 1.40 -3.62 1.56
CA TRP A 232 0.78 -4.89 1.17
C TRP A 232 0.49 -5.76 2.38
N ALA A 233 -0.34 -6.78 2.19
CA ALA A 233 -0.57 -7.81 3.18
C ALA A 233 -0.61 -9.18 2.52
N GLY A 234 -0.27 -10.22 3.27
CA GLY A 234 -0.27 -11.58 2.73
C GLY A 234 0.12 -12.65 3.75
N ARG A 235 0.20 -13.88 3.25
CA ARG A 235 0.71 -15.04 3.97
C ARG A 235 2.21 -15.22 3.73
N LEU A 236 2.91 -15.74 4.73
CA LEU A 236 4.30 -16.18 4.59
C LEU A 236 4.37 -17.39 3.63
N PRO A 237 5.43 -17.49 2.81
CA PRO A 237 6.56 -16.56 2.70
C PRO A 237 6.27 -15.32 1.83
N TRP A 238 5.18 -15.33 1.05
CA TRP A 238 4.88 -14.33 0.00
C TRP A 238 4.74 -12.89 0.50
N ALA A 239 4.31 -12.70 1.75
CA ALA A 239 4.24 -11.39 2.36
C ALA A 239 5.62 -10.74 2.55
N GLU A 240 6.68 -11.53 2.73
CA GLU A 240 8.03 -11.01 2.94
C GLU A 240 8.87 -11.00 1.64
N GLU A 241 8.33 -11.53 0.54
CA GLU A 241 8.99 -11.55 -0.76
C GLU A 241 9.04 -10.14 -1.39
N LEU A 242 10.22 -9.68 -1.80
CA LEU A 242 10.40 -8.36 -2.44
C LEU A 242 10.72 -8.47 -3.93
N GLY A 243 11.23 -9.64 -4.37
CA GLY A 243 11.74 -9.88 -5.73
C GLY A 243 10.68 -10.17 -6.78
N GLY A 244 9.38 -10.13 -6.43
CA GLY A 244 8.30 -10.52 -7.33
C GLY A 244 8.02 -12.02 -7.29
N CYS A 245 7.20 -12.48 -8.23
CA CYS A 245 6.90 -13.90 -8.35
C CYS A 245 8.14 -14.70 -8.79
N PRO A 246 8.62 -15.67 -7.99
CA PRO A 246 9.66 -16.58 -8.46
C PRO A 246 9.08 -17.45 -9.58
N GLY A 247 9.75 -17.42 -10.73
CA GLY A 247 9.44 -18.25 -11.90
C GLY A 247 9.88 -19.70 -11.75
#